data_AF-A0A9E1W063-F1
#
_entry.id   AF-A0A9E1W063-F1
#
_cell.length_a   1.000
_cell.length_b   1.000
_cell.length_c   1.000
_cell.angle_alpha   90.00
_cell.angle_beta   90.00
_cell.angle_gamma   90.00
#
_symmetry.space_group_name_H-M   'P 1'
#
loop_
_entity.id
_entity.type
_entity.pdbx_description
1 polymer ?
#
loop_
_entity_poly.entity_id
_entity_poly.type
_entity_poly.pdbx_seq_one_letter_code
_entity_poly.pdbx_strand_id
1 'polypeptide(L)'
;MFNLKKNILLTASFLSVSIFATDYDNAKFDNYVSDQGVNEVLAEAQFIICTLSRLGTKELAGDGAYKATVYADECEAATASATDATAGTEAPSSASDSASSSAAATGSADTSGKDIDIVYVNTAFTSRTVQTTKGWLINDKPWDDNSNSEPKNIMYLLNEQTETASDTNKFGDFTLRYQKATFGNTEDDLPEWYTCPAETSREYQWSWCADGAGLGRALLIANDGSIKFKSELHNSPQQNVVADYLDNGDIAGVYSRSSGFMDESLRDDSCDEIAQGEDGEWDHDAWWECQPEEFRNSNVQILGIFAFGIASENKSYCTAMS
;
A
#
# COMPACT_ATOMS: atom_id res chain seq x y z
N MET A 1 71.72 -17.22 53.00
CA MET A 1 71.35 -15.80 52.77
C MET A 1 71.57 -15.50 51.30
N PHE A 2 70.63 -14.99 50.50
CA PHE A 2 69.16 -14.99 50.48
C PHE A 2 68.82 -14.49 49.06
N ASN A 3 67.83 -15.09 48.41
CA ASN A 3 67.25 -14.65 47.14
C ASN A 3 65.74 -14.53 47.36
N LEU A 4 65.10 -13.41 46.97
CA LEU A 4 63.82 -13.35 46.22
C LEU A 4 63.22 -11.91 46.09
N LYS A 5 63.09 -11.45 44.84
CA LYS A 5 61.91 -10.98 44.06
C LYS A 5 60.89 -9.87 44.51
N LYS A 6 60.52 -9.10 43.46
CA LYS A 6 59.30 -8.28 43.10
C LYS A 6 59.26 -6.81 43.56
N ASN A 7 59.37 -5.81 42.68
CA ASN A 7 58.48 -5.29 41.60
C ASN A 7 57.26 -4.49 42.09
N ILE A 8 57.20 -3.19 41.73
CA ILE A 8 56.08 -2.44 41.09
C ILE A 8 56.54 -0.98 40.94
N LEU A 9 56.52 -0.46 39.71
CA LEU A 9 56.95 0.89 39.34
C LEU A 9 55.70 1.74 39.04
N LEU A 10 55.62 2.91 39.67
CA LEU A 10 54.49 3.85 39.67
C LEU A 10 54.83 5.01 38.73
N THR A 11 54.03 5.27 37.70
CA THR A 11 54.19 6.47 36.87
C THR A 11 52.83 7.15 36.66
N ALA A 12 52.80 8.44 36.98
CA ALA A 12 51.64 9.32 37.05
C ALA A 12 50.98 9.58 35.68
N SER A 13 49.66 9.41 35.59
CA SER A 13 48.85 9.90 34.48
C SER A 13 48.27 11.28 34.79
N PHE A 14 48.58 12.23 33.91
CA PHE A 14 47.93 13.53 33.81
C PHE A 14 46.45 13.34 33.46
N LEU A 15 45.56 13.91 34.28
CA LEU A 15 44.13 13.97 34.04
C LEU A 15 43.82 15.19 33.15
N SER A 16 43.85 15.00 31.84
CA SER A 16 43.26 15.94 30.89
C SER A 16 41.75 15.70 30.83
N VAL A 17 40.97 16.65 31.34
CA VAL A 17 39.51 16.70 31.19
C VAL A 17 39.22 17.10 29.74
N SER A 18 38.86 16.14 28.90
CA SER A 18 38.28 16.41 27.59
C SER A 18 36.78 16.65 27.76
N ILE A 19 36.37 17.89 27.54
CA ILE A 19 34.97 18.29 27.38
C ILE A 19 34.54 17.78 26.00
N PHE A 20 33.74 16.71 25.95
CA PHE A 20 33.08 16.30 24.71
C PHE A 20 31.80 17.13 24.56
N ALA A 21 31.94 18.32 23.98
CA ALA A 21 30.81 18.93 23.28
C ALA A 21 30.68 18.17 21.97
N THR A 22 29.76 17.19 21.92
CA THR A 22 29.35 16.61 20.64
C THR A 22 28.64 17.70 19.86
N ASP A 23 29.26 18.13 18.77
CA ASP A 23 28.72 19.04 17.76
C ASP A 23 27.49 18.40 17.12
N TYR A 24 26.33 18.57 17.76
CA TYR A 24 25.04 18.13 17.23
C TYR A 24 24.64 18.96 16.00
N ASP A 25 25.16 20.19 15.89
CA ASP A 25 24.82 21.15 14.83
C ASP A 25 25.51 20.81 13.49
N ASN A 26 26.65 20.09 13.49
CA ASN A 26 27.29 19.56 12.27
C ASN A 26 27.09 18.05 12.06
N ALA A 27 26.26 17.40 12.87
CA ALA A 27 25.91 16.01 12.62
C ALA A 27 25.01 15.95 11.37
N LYS A 28 25.62 15.74 10.19
CA LYS A 28 24.91 15.25 9.01
C LYS A 28 24.52 13.81 9.28
N PHE A 29 23.40 13.63 9.96
CA PHE A 29 22.67 12.38 9.88
C PHE A 29 22.11 12.30 8.46
N ASP A 30 22.76 11.53 7.60
CA ASP A 30 22.05 10.95 6.47
C ASP A 30 21.06 9.96 7.08
N ASN A 31 19.90 10.48 7.48
CA ASN A 31 18.74 9.69 7.86
C ASN A 31 18.26 9.01 6.58
N TYR A 32 18.95 7.92 6.21
CA TYR A 32 18.47 6.98 5.22
C TYR A 32 17.32 6.23 5.88
N VAL A 33 16.15 6.87 5.94
CA VAL A 33 14.89 6.21 6.25
C VAL A 33 14.51 5.43 4.99
N SER A 34 14.99 4.19 4.88
CA SER A 34 14.19 3.17 4.19
C SER A 34 12.79 3.21 4.83
N ASP A 35 11.72 3.19 4.02
CA ASP A 35 10.31 3.35 4.44
C ASP A 35 9.80 4.80 4.54
N GLN A 36 10.18 5.65 3.59
CA GLN A 36 9.50 6.95 3.44
C GLN A 36 8.10 6.73 2.86
N GLY A 37 7.05 6.97 3.66
CA GLY A 37 5.65 6.77 3.26
C GLY A 37 5.23 7.52 1.98
N VAL A 38 5.97 8.55 1.54
CA VAL A 38 5.82 9.19 0.22
C VAL A 38 6.07 8.20 -0.91
N ASN A 39 7.11 7.37 -0.83
CA ASN A 39 7.46 6.46 -1.90
C ASN A 39 6.46 5.34 -2.02
N GLU A 40 5.98 4.82 -0.89
CA GLU A 40 4.93 3.81 -0.84
C GLU A 40 3.67 4.30 -1.57
N VAL A 41 3.19 5.49 -1.19
CA VAL A 41 1.95 6.04 -1.79
C VAL A 41 2.12 6.46 -3.25
N LEU A 42 3.29 6.99 -3.65
CA LEU A 42 3.59 7.29 -5.05
C LEU A 42 3.75 5.99 -5.87
N ALA A 43 4.39 4.96 -5.32
CA ALA A 43 4.53 3.67 -6.00
C ALA A 43 3.17 3.01 -6.22
N GLU A 44 2.28 3.04 -5.24
CA GLU A 44 0.91 2.52 -5.38
C GLU A 44 0.15 3.28 -6.47
N ALA A 45 0.19 4.62 -6.46
CA ALA A 45 -0.45 5.43 -7.49
C ALA A 45 0.09 5.11 -8.90
N GLN A 46 1.41 4.97 -9.04
CA GLN A 46 2.03 4.63 -10.32
C GLN A 46 1.74 3.19 -10.77
N PHE A 47 1.63 2.25 -9.83
CA PHE A 47 1.24 0.87 -10.13
C PHE A 47 -0.16 0.83 -10.72
N ILE A 48 -1.10 1.56 -10.10
CA ILE A 48 -2.48 1.67 -10.59
C ILE A 48 -2.52 2.32 -11.99
N ILE A 49 -1.75 3.39 -12.22
CA ILE A 49 -1.66 4.05 -13.53
C ILE A 49 -1.12 3.08 -14.60
N CYS A 50 -0.07 2.32 -14.26
CA CYS A 50 0.49 1.30 -15.13
C CYS A 50 -0.53 0.21 -15.48
N THR A 51 -1.27 -0.29 -14.49
CA THR A 51 -2.32 -1.28 -14.71
C THR A 51 -3.41 -0.74 -15.62
N LEU A 52 -3.88 0.51 -15.40
CA LEU A 52 -4.88 1.15 -16.26
C LEU A 52 -4.40 1.28 -17.71
N SER A 53 -3.14 1.67 -17.94
CA SER A 53 -2.60 1.84 -19.30
C SER A 53 -2.51 0.50 -20.06
N ARG A 54 -2.44 -0.62 -19.33
CA ARG A 54 -2.35 -1.98 -19.86
C ARG A 54 -3.71 -2.66 -20.10
N LEU A 55 -4.82 -2.01 -19.76
CA LEU A 55 -6.16 -2.57 -19.99
C LEU A 55 -6.59 -2.57 -21.48
N GLY A 56 -5.79 -2.01 -22.41
CA GLY A 56 -6.12 -1.98 -23.84
C GLY A 56 -7.38 -1.17 -24.18
N THR A 57 -7.72 -0.19 -23.33
CA THR A 57 -8.99 0.54 -23.40
C THR A 57 -9.10 1.40 -24.65
N LYS A 58 -7.99 1.81 -25.25
CA LYS A 58 -7.96 2.62 -26.47
C LYS A 58 -8.33 1.79 -27.69
N GLU A 59 -7.80 0.57 -27.79
CA GLU A 59 -7.99 -0.33 -28.93
C GLU A 59 -9.36 -1.00 -28.91
N LEU A 60 -9.90 -1.26 -27.71
CA LEU A 60 -11.14 -2.03 -27.50
C LEU A 60 -12.34 -1.17 -27.06
N ALA A 61 -12.23 0.15 -27.20
CA ALA A 61 -13.32 1.08 -26.87
C ALA A 61 -14.55 0.81 -27.76
N GLY A 62 -15.65 0.38 -27.15
CA GLY A 62 -16.90 0.08 -27.84
C GLY A 62 -17.04 -1.36 -28.37
N ASP A 63 -16.03 -2.21 -28.18
CA ASP A 63 -16.02 -3.61 -28.67
C ASP A 63 -16.78 -4.59 -27.77
N GLY A 64 -17.43 -4.08 -26.73
CA GLY A 64 -18.16 -4.88 -25.74
C GLY A 64 -17.30 -5.20 -24.51
N ALA A 65 -17.66 -6.26 -23.78
CA ALA A 65 -16.91 -6.69 -22.61
C ALA A 65 -15.81 -7.67 -23.02
N TYR A 66 -14.60 -7.50 -22.47
CA TYR A 66 -13.44 -8.35 -22.76
C TYR A 66 -12.66 -8.67 -21.47
N LYS A 67 -11.72 -9.61 -21.58
CA LYS A 67 -10.78 -9.93 -20.51
C LYS A 67 -9.42 -9.31 -20.85
N ALA A 68 -8.86 -8.54 -19.94
CA ALA A 68 -7.50 -8.07 -20.02
C ALA A 68 -6.62 -8.91 -19.09
N THR A 69 -5.46 -9.33 -19.59
CA THR A 69 -4.43 -10.00 -18.81
C THR A 69 -3.36 -8.97 -18.46
N VAL A 70 -3.21 -8.68 -17.18
CA VAL A 70 -2.20 -7.75 -16.65
C VAL A 70 -1.11 -8.56 -15.97
N TYR A 71 0.14 -8.30 -16.36
CA TYR A 71 1.33 -8.87 -15.73
C TYR A 71 1.78 -7.92 -14.62
N ALA A 72 1.47 -8.26 -13.36
CA ALA A 72 1.69 -7.37 -12.22
C ALA A 72 3.18 -7.08 -12.00
N ASP A 73 4.04 -8.09 -12.24
CA ASP A 73 5.50 -7.99 -12.19
C ASP A 73 6.06 -6.86 -13.08
N GLU A 74 5.41 -6.60 -14.22
CA GLU A 74 5.85 -5.55 -15.13
C GLU A 74 5.49 -4.14 -14.64
N CYS A 75 4.41 -3.99 -13.87
CA CYS A 75 4.08 -2.73 -13.20
C CYS A 75 4.86 -2.54 -11.90
N GLU A 76 5.16 -3.61 -11.16
CA GLU A 76 6.07 -3.55 -10.01
C GLU A 76 7.49 -3.15 -10.44
N ALA A 77 8.02 -3.75 -11.50
CA ALA A 77 9.32 -3.38 -12.04
C ALA A 77 9.34 -1.92 -12.53
N ALA A 78 8.25 -1.44 -13.14
CA ALA A 78 8.12 -0.05 -13.55
C ALA A 78 8.01 0.94 -12.38
N THR A 79 7.52 0.49 -11.22
CA THR A 79 7.32 1.30 -10.00
C THR A 79 8.45 1.22 -8.99
N ALA A 80 9.42 0.31 -9.18
CA ALA A 80 10.66 0.25 -8.42
C ALA A 80 11.47 1.57 -8.45
N SER A 81 11.12 2.49 -9.35
CA SER A 81 11.56 3.89 -9.37
C SER A 81 10.38 4.86 -9.30
N ALA A 82 9.49 4.75 -8.31
CA ALA A 82 8.30 5.60 -8.15
C ALA A 82 8.59 7.12 -8.07
N THR A 83 9.85 7.48 -7.82
CA THR A 83 10.38 8.86 -7.83
C THR A 83 10.83 9.31 -9.22
N ASP A 84 10.72 8.44 -10.22
CA ASP A 84 11.06 8.72 -11.60
C ASP A 84 9.80 9.17 -12.35
N ALA A 85 9.87 10.36 -12.94
CA ALA A 85 8.74 10.97 -13.63
C ALA A 85 8.32 10.23 -14.91
N THR A 86 9.00 9.14 -15.28
CA THR A 86 8.70 8.26 -16.41
C THR A 86 8.13 6.89 -16.00
N ALA A 87 8.04 6.59 -14.69
CA ALA A 87 7.48 5.33 -14.21
C ALA A 87 5.97 5.25 -14.51
N GLY A 88 5.53 4.22 -15.26
CA GLY A 88 4.12 3.99 -15.61
C GLY A 88 3.64 4.62 -16.93
N THR A 89 4.51 5.31 -17.68
CA THR A 89 4.16 5.96 -18.97
C THR A 89 4.62 5.20 -20.22
N GLU A 90 5.25 4.02 -20.07
CA GLU A 90 5.67 3.21 -21.22
C GLU A 90 4.46 2.57 -21.93
N ALA A 91 4.47 2.66 -23.26
CA ALA A 91 3.40 2.16 -24.14
C ALA A 91 3.28 0.62 -24.09
N PRO A 92 2.07 0.06 -24.27
CA PRO A 92 1.75 -1.31 -23.86
C PRO A 92 2.39 -2.40 -24.75
N SER A 93 2.79 -3.49 -24.10
CA SER A 93 2.89 -4.84 -24.69
C SER A 93 1.81 -5.75 -24.11
N SER A 94 0.53 -5.42 -24.34
CA SER A 94 -0.57 -6.30 -23.94
C SER A 94 -0.79 -7.37 -25.02
N ALA A 95 -0.77 -8.65 -24.62
CA ALA A 95 -1.23 -9.75 -25.47
C ALA A 95 -2.76 -9.74 -25.49
N SER A 96 -3.36 -9.06 -26.47
CA SER A 96 -4.81 -8.96 -26.62
C SER A 96 -5.38 -10.25 -27.22
N ASP A 97 -5.62 -11.28 -26.41
CA ASP A 97 -6.39 -12.45 -26.86
C ASP A 97 -7.88 -12.10 -26.92
N SER A 98 -8.32 -11.80 -28.14
CA SER A 98 -9.73 -11.58 -28.48
C SER A 98 -10.48 -12.92 -28.48
N ALA A 99 -10.77 -13.49 -27.32
CA ALA A 99 -11.56 -14.71 -27.21
C ALA A 99 -13.04 -14.37 -26.99
N SER A 100 -13.82 -14.42 -28.09
CA SER A 100 -15.27 -14.56 -28.02
C SER A 100 -15.63 -15.91 -27.37
N SER A 101 -16.72 -15.88 -26.60
CA SER A 101 -17.53 -17.00 -26.09
C SER A 101 -17.29 -17.51 -24.66
N SER A 102 -18.42 -17.63 -24.00
CA SER A 102 -18.74 -18.20 -22.70
C SER A 102 -18.20 -19.61 -22.46
N ALA A 103 -17.41 -19.79 -21.40
CA ALA A 103 -17.29 -21.06 -20.67
C ALA A 103 -16.65 -20.80 -19.29
N ALA A 104 -17.01 -21.65 -18.34
CA ALA A 104 -16.73 -21.57 -16.91
C ALA A 104 -15.26 -21.34 -16.55
N ALA A 105 -15.06 -20.60 -15.45
CA ALA A 105 -13.79 -20.45 -14.78
C ALA A 105 -13.25 -21.83 -14.36
N THR A 106 -12.15 -22.23 -14.99
CA THR A 106 -11.22 -23.19 -14.41
C THR A 106 -9.87 -22.53 -14.52
N GLY A 107 -9.23 -22.30 -13.37
CA GLY A 107 -7.94 -21.65 -13.27
C GLY A 107 -6.95 -22.30 -14.22
N SER A 108 -6.41 -21.49 -15.13
CA SER A 108 -5.27 -21.90 -15.93
C SER A 108 -4.03 -21.53 -15.13
N ALA A 109 -3.41 -22.54 -14.51
CA ALA A 109 -2.03 -22.45 -14.06
C ALA A 109 -1.17 -22.08 -15.28
N ASP A 110 -0.59 -20.88 -15.28
CA ASP A 110 0.38 -20.50 -16.31
C ASP A 110 1.81 -20.80 -15.86
N THR A 111 2.52 -21.42 -16.80
CA THR A 111 3.84 -22.03 -16.68
C THR A 111 5.00 -21.02 -16.79
N SER A 112 4.76 -19.73 -16.56
CA SER A 112 5.73 -18.64 -16.72
C SER A 112 6.31 -18.11 -15.40
N GLY A 113 5.73 -18.48 -14.25
CA GLY A 113 6.16 -17.96 -12.95
C GLY A 113 5.91 -16.45 -12.75
N LYS A 114 5.16 -15.81 -13.66
CA LYS A 114 4.73 -14.41 -13.56
C LYS A 114 3.41 -14.32 -12.81
N ASP A 115 3.22 -13.26 -12.02
CA ASP A 115 1.95 -12.96 -11.38
C ASP A 115 1.00 -12.28 -12.37
N ILE A 116 -0.16 -12.89 -12.59
CA ILE A 116 -1.10 -12.52 -13.65
C ILE A 116 -2.45 -12.16 -13.03
N ASP A 117 -2.91 -10.95 -13.30
CA ASP A 117 -4.24 -10.47 -12.96
C ASP A 117 -5.16 -10.50 -14.18
N ILE A 118 -6.34 -11.11 -14.02
CA ILE A 118 -7.39 -11.10 -15.05
C ILE A 118 -8.41 -10.03 -14.68
N VAL A 119 -8.58 -9.06 -15.58
CA VAL A 119 -9.55 -7.97 -15.44
C VAL A 119 -10.68 -8.13 -16.45
N TYR A 120 -11.92 -8.14 -15.98
CA TYR A 120 -13.09 -8.10 -16.85
C TYR A 120 -13.44 -6.64 -17.14
N VAL A 121 -13.20 -6.19 -18.37
CA VAL A 121 -13.27 -4.77 -18.75
C VAL A 121 -14.41 -4.51 -19.72
N ASN A 122 -15.08 -3.37 -19.54
CA ASN A 122 -15.94 -2.78 -20.54
C ASN A 122 -15.64 -1.29 -20.64
N THR A 123 -15.21 -0.84 -21.82
CA THR A 123 -14.86 0.55 -22.09
C THR A 123 -15.65 1.09 -23.28
N ALA A 124 -16.16 2.32 -23.15
CA ALA A 124 -16.83 3.02 -24.23
C ALA A 124 -16.83 4.53 -24.00
N PHE A 125 -16.99 5.30 -25.07
CA PHE A 125 -17.28 6.73 -24.97
C PHE A 125 -18.70 6.94 -24.44
N THR A 126 -18.81 7.59 -23.28
CA THR A 126 -20.10 8.00 -22.68
C THR A 126 -20.49 9.41 -23.08
N SER A 127 -19.53 10.20 -23.58
CA SER A 127 -19.76 11.49 -24.24
C SER A 127 -18.78 11.68 -25.40
N ARG A 128 -18.82 12.84 -26.08
CA ARG A 128 -17.89 13.15 -27.19
C ARG A 128 -16.42 13.23 -26.75
N THR A 129 -16.18 13.45 -25.45
CA THR A 129 -14.85 13.71 -24.88
C THR A 129 -14.56 12.85 -23.65
N VAL A 130 -15.47 11.98 -23.23
CA VAL A 130 -15.29 11.14 -22.04
C VAL A 130 -15.36 9.68 -22.44
N GLN A 131 -14.27 8.96 -22.21
CA GLN A 131 -14.22 7.52 -22.25
C GLN A 131 -14.40 6.97 -20.83
N THR A 132 -15.38 6.09 -20.64
CA THR A 132 -15.64 5.44 -19.37
C THR A 132 -15.24 3.97 -19.46
N THR A 133 -14.37 3.54 -18.55
CA THR A 133 -13.95 2.16 -18.38
C THR A 133 -14.50 1.61 -17.07
N LYS A 134 -15.17 0.46 -17.14
CA LYS A 134 -15.61 -0.32 -15.98
C LYS A 134 -14.83 -1.62 -15.94
N GLY A 135 -14.31 -1.99 -14.78
CA GLY A 135 -13.49 -3.18 -14.60
C GLY A 135 -13.92 -3.99 -13.38
N TRP A 136 -13.75 -5.30 -13.43
CA TRP A 136 -13.79 -6.18 -12.26
C TRP A 136 -12.50 -6.98 -12.18
N LEU A 137 -11.79 -6.88 -11.06
CA LEU A 137 -10.73 -7.81 -10.68
C LEU A 137 -11.30 -8.75 -9.62
N ILE A 138 -10.98 -10.03 -9.72
CA ILE A 138 -11.42 -11.06 -8.78
C ILE A 138 -10.17 -11.72 -8.20
N ASN A 139 -10.00 -11.62 -6.88
CA ASN A 139 -9.12 -12.48 -6.12
C ASN A 139 -9.95 -13.65 -5.56
N ASP A 140 -9.82 -14.83 -6.18
CA ASP A 140 -10.48 -16.07 -5.75
C ASP A 140 -9.51 -17.01 -5.00
N LYS A 141 -8.32 -16.52 -4.64
CA LYS A 141 -7.33 -17.30 -3.89
C LYS A 141 -7.75 -17.34 -2.40
N PRO A 142 -7.70 -18.51 -1.73
CA PRO A 142 -7.81 -18.59 -0.27
C PRO A 142 -6.71 -17.79 0.41
N TRP A 143 -6.92 -17.43 1.68
CA TRP A 143 -5.90 -16.80 2.51
C TRP A 143 -4.65 -17.68 2.61
N ASP A 144 -3.49 -17.07 2.47
CA ASP A 144 -2.19 -17.66 2.76
C ASP A 144 -1.23 -16.56 3.21
N ASP A 145 -0.58 -16.73 4.35
CA ASP A 145 0.28 -15.70 4.96
C ASP A 145 1.44 -15.27 4.06
N ASN A 146 1.85 -16.11 3.10
CA ASN A 146 3.02 -15.86 2.26
C ASN A 146 2.66 -15.36 0.85
N SER A 147 1.50 -15.76 0.32
CA SER A 147 1.14 -15.57 -1.08
C SER A 147 -0.21 -14.88 -1.31
N ASN A 148 -1.07 -14.80 -0.30
CA ASN A 148 -2.34 -14.09 -0.38
C ASN A 148 -2.86 -13.71 1.03
N SER A 149 -2.33 -12.64 1.59
CA SER A 149 -2.72 -12.12 2.92
C SER A 149 -4.00 -11.29 2.89
N GLU A 150 -4.98 -11.70 2.08
CA GLU A 150 -6.28 -11.06 1.95
C GLU A 150 -7.39 -12.11 1.77
N PRO A 151 -8.61 -11.88 2.30
CA PRO A 151 -9.75 -12.73 1.98
C PRO A 151 -10.06 -12.64 0.48
N LYS A 152 -10.73 -13.66 -0.07
CA LYS A 152 -11.26 -13.60 -1.44
C LYS A 152 -12.10 -12.35 -1.60
N ASN A 153 -11.88 -11.65 -2.71
CA ASN A 153 -12.45 -10.34 -2.90
C ASN A 153 -12.67 -10.02 -4.37
N ILE A 154 -13.55 -9.06 -4.59
CA ILE A 154 -13.85 -8.48 -5.88
C ILE A 154 -13.63 -6.97 -5.81
N MET A 155 -12.88 -6.45 -6.77
CA MET A 155 -12.61 -5.02 -6.91
C MET A 155 -13.28 -4.47 -8.15
N TYR A 156 -14.17 -3.50 -7.94
CA TYR A 156 -14.78 -2.72 -9.02
C TYR A 156 -13.90 -1.53 -9.36
N LEU A 157 -13.61 -1.34 -10.65
CA LEU A 157 -12.94 -0.16 -11.19
C LEU A 157 -13.94 0.67 -12.01
N LEU A 158 -13.92 1.98 -11.81
CA LEU A 158 -14.61 2.97 -12.64
C LEU A 158 -13.63 4.09 -12.99
N ASN A 159 -13.19 4.13 -14.24
CA ASN A 159 -12.34 5.19 -14.78
C ASN A 159 -13.12 6.08 -15.75
N GLU A 160 -12.95 7.38 -15.63
CA GLU A 160 -13.46 8.38 -16.57
C GLU A 160 -12.28 9.18 -17.09
N GLN A 161 -11.96 9.03 -18.37
CA GLN A 161 -10.80 9.63 -19.02
C GLN A 161 -11.25 10.67 -20.05
N THR A 162 -10.64 11.85 -20.00
CA THR A 162 -10.89 12.98 -20.91
C THR A 162 -9.73 13.30 -21.83
N GLU A 163 -8.50 12.93 -21.44
CA GLU A 163 -7.31 13.11 -22.26
C GLU A 163 -6.38 11.89 -22.13
N THR A 164 -5.71 11.53 -23.22
CA THR A 164 -4.68 10.48 -23.22
C THR A 164 -3.33 11.05 -22.79
N ALA A 165 -2.48 10.19 -22.23
CA ALA A 165 -1.09 10.55 -21.97
C ALA A 165 -0.39 11.13 -23.21
N SER A 166 0.39 12.19 -23.00
CA SER A 166 1.17 12.91 -24.00
C SER A 166 2.42 13.53 -23.38
N ASP A 167 3.32 14.09 -24.20
CA ASP A 167 4.56 14.73 -23.73
C ASP A 167 4.31 15.90 -22.76
N THR A 168 3.17 16.59 -22.92
CA THR A 168 2.76 17.74 -22.08
C THR A 168 1.74 17.36 -20.99
N ASN A 169 1.14 16.18 -21.07
CA ASN A 169 0.22 15.65 -20.07
C ASN A 169 0.56 14.17 -19.83
N LYS A 170 1.56 13.91 -18.98
CA LYS A 170 2.22 12.60 -18.85
C LYS A 170 1.28 11.46 -18.48
N PHE A 171 0.26 11.75 -17.68
CA PHE A 171 -0.72 10.74 -17.22
C PHE A 171 -2.01 10.77 -18.03
N GLY A 172 -2.22 11.81 -18.84
CA GLY A 172 -3.53 12.17 -19.35
C GLY A 172 -4.42 12.70 -18.23
N ASP A 173 -5.67 12.96 -18.59
CA ASP A 173 -6.68 13.42 -17.65
C ASP A 173 -7.67 12.32 -17.37
N PHE A 174 -7.72 11.86 -16.12
CA PHE A 174 -8.68 10.84 -15.71
C PHE A 174 -9.07 10.93 -14.23
N THR A 175 -10.22 10.34 -13.91
CA THR A 175 -10.65 10.05 -12.54
C THR A 175 -10.95 8.57 -12.42
N LEU A 176 -10.14 7.85 -11.66
CA LEU A 176 -10.33 6.47 -11.28
C LEU A 176 -10.94 6.39 -9.87
N ARG A 177 -11.98 5.60 -9.74
CA ARG A 177 -12.55 5.18 -8.46
C ARG A 177 -12.51 3.66 -8.41
N TYR A 178 -12.11 3.11 -7.28
CA TYR A 178 -12.29 1.69 -7.04
C TYR A 178 -12.84 1.40 -5.65
N GLN A 179 -13.53 0.28 -5.56
CA GLN A 179 -14.10 -0.25 -4.33
C GLN A 179 -13.86 -1.76 -4.29
N LYS A 180 -13.50 -2.25 -3.11
CA LYS A 180 -13.18 -3.65 -2.86
C LYS A 180 -14.20 -4.22 -1.90
N ALA A 181 -14.65 -5.44 -2.16
CA ALA A 181 -15.57 -6.14 -1.28
C ALA A 181 -15.23 -7.63 -1.24
N THR A 182 -15.62 -8.31 -0.18
CA THR A 182 -15.53 -9.78 -0.06
C THR A 182 -16.33 -10.48 -1.16
N PHE A 183 -15.85 -11.65 -1.57
CA PHE A 183 -16.47 -12.41 -2.64
C PHE A 183 -16.26 -13.92 -2.46
N GLY A 184 -17.32 -14.66 -2.15
CA GLY A 184 -17.35 -16.11 -2.13
C GLY A 184 -16.48 -16.76 -1.05
N ASN A 185 -16.20 -16.06 0.05
CA ASN A 185 -15.41 -16.63 1.15
C ASN A 185 -16.21 -17.70 1.90
N THR A 186 -15.55 -18.82 2.14
CA THR A 186 -15.95 -19.78 3.17
C THR A 186 -14.98 -19.71 4.35
N GLU A 187 -15.35 -20.24 5.51
CA GLU A 187 -14.46 -20.26 6.68
C GLU A 187 -13.16 -21.01 6.40
N ASP A 188 -13.21 -22.08 5.60
CA ASP A 188 -12.04 -22.86 5.15
C ASP A 188 -11.09 -22.05 4.24
N ASP A 189 -11.55 -20.93 3.66
CA ASP A 189 -10.72 -20.05 2.83
C ASP A 189 -10.00 -18.96 3.64
N LEU A 190 -10.28 -18.85 4.94
CA LEU A 190 -9.81 -17.78 5.81
C LEU A 190 -8.74 -18.29 6.77
N PRO A 191 -7.92 -17.41 7.38
CA PRO A 191 -6.90 -17.85 8.31
C PRO A 191 -7.50 -18.50 9.56
N GLU A 192 -6.78 -19.45 10.16
CA GLU A 192 -7.27 -20.23 11.31
C GLU A 192 -7.70 -19.38 12.52
N TRP A 193 -7.18 -18.17 12.64
CA TRP A 193 -7.54 -17.23 13.71
C TRP A 193 -8.83 -16.45 13.45
N TYR A 194 -9.39 -16.52 12.24
CA TYR A 194 -10.62 -15.83 11.87
C TYR A 194 -11.81 -16.79 11.91
N THR A 195 -12.80 -16.50 12.75
CA THR A 195 -14.05 -17.26 12.82
C THR A 195 -15.18 -16.47 12.18
N CYS A 196 -15.95 -17.12 11.31
CA CYS A 196 -17.12 -16.50 10.71
C CYS A 196 -18.20 -16.26 11.78
N PRO A 197 -18.71 -15.03 11.97
CA PRO A 197 -19.88 -14.81 12.81
C PRO A 197 -21.07 -15.60 12.27
N ALA A 198 -21.98 -16.01 13.16
CA ALA A 198 -23.20 -16.70 12.73
C ALA A 198 -23.99 -15.84 11.71
N GLU A 199 -24.51 -16.43 10.63
CA GLU A 199 -25.25 -15.71 9.58
C GLU A 199 -26.46 -14.91 10.11
N THR A 200 -27.01 -15.32 11.25
CA THR A 200 -28.13 -14.64 11.93
C THR A 200 -27.70 -13.44 12.77
N SER A 201 -26.40 -13.27 13.01
CA SER A 201 -25.84 -12.15 13.77
C SER A 201 -25.83 -10.86 12.96
N ARG A 202 -25.84 -9.72 13.65
CA ARG A 202 -25.69 -8.41 13.00
C ARG A 202 -24.30 -8.20 12.41
N GLU A 203 -23.31 -8.90 12.95
CA GLU A 203 -21.89 -8.75 12.62
C GLU A 203 -21.54 -9.45 11.31
N TYR A 204 -22.26 -10.51 10.96
CA TYR A 204 -22.05 -11.25 9.72
C TYR A 204 -21.96 -10.33 8.49
N GLN A 205 -22.83 -9.32 8.37
CA GLN A 205 -22.86 -8.41 7.21
C GLN A 205 -21.57 -7.58 7.00
N TRP A 206 -20.73 -7.45 8.02
CA TRP A 206 -19.45 -6.74 7.98
C TRP A 206 -18.25 -7.68 8.01
N SER A 207 -18.51 -8.99 8.10
CA SER A 207 -17.50 -10.03 8.22
C SER A 207 -16.92 -10.40 6.85
N TRP A 208 -15.73 -11.03 6.85
CA TRP A 208 -15.12 -11.57 5.64
C TRP A 208 -15.93 -12.68 4.97
N CYS A 209 -16.85 -13.31 5.71
CA CYS A 209 -17.67 -14.43 5.25
C CYS A 209 -18.99 -13.99 4.62
N ALA A 210 -19.38 -12.72 4.72
CA ALA A 210 -20.53 -12.19 4.01
C ALA A 210 -20.10 -11.60 2.67
N ASP A 211 -20.76 -12.01 1.59
CA ASP A 211 -20.53 -11.43 0.27
C ASP A 211 -20.87 -9.94 0.22
N GLY A 212 -19.98 -9.15 -0.38
CA GLY A 212 -20.18 -7.72 -0.54
C GLY A 212 -19.85 -6.88 0.71
N ALA A 213 -19.35 -7.48 1.78
CA ALA A 213 -18.80 -6.74 2.91
C ALA A 213 -17.63 -5.85 2.42
N GLY A 214 -17.67 -4.57 2.80
CA GLY A 214 -16.75 -3.58 2.26
C GLY A 214 -15.32 -3.76 2.77
N LEU A 215 -14.38 -3.95 1.85
CA LEU A 215 -12.93 -4.02 2.13
C LEU A 215 -12.21 -2.71 1.79
N GLY A 216 -12.97 -1.65 1.50
CA GLY A 216 -12.44 -0.31 1.32
C GLY A 216 -12.58 0.24 -0.10
N ARG A 217 -12.00 1.41 -0.31
CA ARG A 217 -12.15 2.19 -1.54
C ARG A 217 -10.97 3.13 -1.76
N ALA A 218 -10.80 3.58 -2.99
CA ALA A 218 -9.86 4.64 -3.30
C ALA A 218 -10.31 5.52 -4.46
N LEU A 219 -9.63 6.66 -4.58
CA LEU A 219 -9.79 7.66 -5.61
C LEU A 219 -8.41 8.08 -6.10
N LEU A 220 -8.19 8.00 -7.41
CA LEU A 220 -7.02 8.53 -8.09
C LEU A 220 -7.48 9.50 -9.18
N ILE A 221 -6.97 10.72 -9.14
CA ILE A 221 -7.22 11.74 -10.16
C ILE A 221 -5.88 12.14 -10.75
N ALA A 222 -5.78 12.09 -12.07
CA ALA A 222 -4.69 12.73 -12.80
C ALA A 222 -5.25 13.89 -13.63
N ASN A 223 -4.60 15.05 -13.54
CA ASN A 223 -4.96 16.23 -14.32
C ASN A 223 -3.76 17.17 -14.45
N ASP A 224 -3.45 17.58 -15.69
CA ASP A 224 -2.39 18.56 -15.99
C ASP A 224 -1.04 18.22 -15.33
N GLY A 225 -0.64 16.94 -15.32
CA GLY A 225 0.62 16.50 -14.71
C GLY A 225 0.63 16.43 -13.18
N SER A 226 -0.50 16.66 -12.52
CA SER A 226 -0.69 16.39 -11.09
C SER A 226 -1.41 15.07 -10.85
N ILE A 227 -1.08 14.39 -9.75
CA ILE A 227 -1.85 13.25 -9.23
C ILE A 227 -2.40 13.56 -7.84
N LYS A 228 -3.63 13.13 -7.60
CA LYS A 228 -4.28 13.15 -6.28
C LYS A 228 -4.77 11.75 -5.98
N PHE A 229 -4.22 11.15 -4.93
CA PHE A 229 -4.56 9.79 -4.55
C PHE A 229 -5.01 9.74 -3.10
N LYS A 230 -6.08 8.99 -2.86
CA LYS A 230 -6.60 8.68 -1.53
C LYS A 230 -7.02 7.22 -1.51
N SER A 231 -6.49 6.45 -0.56
CA SER A 231 -6.83 5.06 -0.32
C SER A 231 -7.29 4.84 1.13
N GLU A 232 -8.39 4.12 1.28
CA GLU A 232 -8.96 3.66 2.55
C GLU A 232 -9.31 2.18 2.40
N LEU A 233 -8.29 1.36 2.15
CA LEU A 233 -8.41 -0.09 2.10
C LEU A 233 -8.37 -0.69 3.50
N HIS A 234 -9.16 -1.74 3.72
CA HIS A 234 -9.18 -2.50 4.96
C HIS A 234 -7.78 -3.06 5.24
N ASN A 235 -7.33 -2.99 6.50
CA ASN A 235 -5.98 -3.36 6.94
C ASN A 235 -4.81 -2.63 6.25
N SER A 236 -5.08 -1.51 5.57
CA SER A 236 -4.04 -0.62 5.05
C SER A 236 -4.06 0.72 5.79
N PRO A 237 -2.89 1.34 6.07
CA PRO A 237 -2.86 2.71 6.55
C PRO A 237 -3.62 3.62 5.58
N GLN A 238 -4.37 4.60 6.08
CA GLN A 238 -4.92 5.62 5.20
C GLN A 238 -3.76 6.36 4.53
N GLN A 239 -3.77 6.39 3.20
CA GLN A 239 -2.79 7.09 2.41
C GLN A 239 -3.48 8.21 1.64
N ASN A 240 -2.95 9.41 1.75
CA ASN A 240 -3.36 10.53 0.90
C ASN A 240 -2.12 11.20 0.34
N VAL A 241 -2.12 11.51 -0.95
CA VAL A 241 -1.06 12.30 -1.59
C VAL A 241 -1.65 13.23 -2.64
N VAL A 242 -1.07 14.42 -2.71
CA VAL A 242 -1.17 15.32 -3.86
C VAL A 242 0.26 15.55 -4.32
N ALA A 243 0.56 15.23 -5.57
CA ALA A 243 1.88 15.40 -6.14
C ALA A 243 1.80 16.08 -7.51
N ASP A 244 2.62 17.10 -7.70
CA ASP A 244 2.79 17.81 -8.96
C ASP A 244 4.08 17.33 -9.61
N TYR A 245 4.00 16.88 -10.87
CA TYR A 245 5.16 16.48 -11.66
C TYR A 245 5.55 17.64 -12.58
N LEU A 246 6.64 18.31 -12.23
CA LEU A 246 7.09 19.52 -12.90
C LEU A 246 7.83 19.22 -14.21
N ASP A 247 7.87 20.21 -15.11
CA ASP A 247 8.52 20.09 -16.43
C ASP A 247 10.03 19.78 -16.34
N ASN A 248 10.69 20.23 -15.29
CA ASN A 248 12.10 19.95 -15.02
C ASN A 248 12.34 18.54 -14.43
N GLY A 249 11.29 17.73 -14.31
CA GLY A 249 11.31 16.38 -13.76
C GLY A 249 11.22 16.31 -12.24
N ASP A 250 11.19 17.46 -11.54
CA ASP A 250 11.02 17.48 -10.10
C ASP A 250 9.59 17.08 -9.72
N ILE A 251 9.42 16.51 -8.53
CA ILE A 251 8.12 16.18 -7.97
C ILE A 251 7.98 16.94 -6.65
N ALA A 252 6.86 17.62 -6.43
CA ALA A 252 6.59 18.30 -5.18
C ALA A 252 5.16 18.05 -4.75
N GLY A 253 4.90 18.04 -3.43
CA GLY A 253 3.58 17.71 -2.97
C GLY A 253 3.39 17.69 -1.47
N VAL A 254 2.21 17.21 -1.08
CA VAL A 254 1.84 16.97 0.30
C VAL A 254 1.29 15.55 0.40
N TYR A 255 1.73 14.81 1.40
CA TYR A 255 1.14 13.52 1.75
C TYR A 255 0.76 13.47 3.22
N SER A 256 -0.15 12.56 3.55
CA SER A 256 -0.47 12.26 4.94
C SER A 256 -0.35 10.77 5.20
N ARG A 257 0.12 10.42 6.40
CA ARG A 257 0.17 9.04 6.89
C ARG A 257 -0.39 9.00 8.30
N SER A 258 -1.35 8.12 8.55
CA SER A 258 -1.69 7.73 9.92
C SER A 258 -0.60 6.78 10.41
N SER A 259 0.02 7.12 11.53
CA SER A 259 0.96 6.27 12.24
C SER A 259 0.65 6.34 13.73
N GLY A 260 1.19 5.42 14.50
CA GLY A 260 0.99 5.40 15.93
C GLY A 260 2.19 4.79 16.63
N PHE A 261 2.14 4.85 17.94
CA PHE A 261 3.09 4.16 18.81
C PHE A 261 2.30 3.53 19.94
N MET A 262 2.74 2.35 20.35
CA MET A 262 2.29 1.66 21.54
C MET A 262 3.53 0.97 22.11
N ASP A 263 3.80 1.17 23.39
CA ASP A 263 4.97 0.58 24.04
C ASP A 263 4.64 -0.85 24.48
N GLU A 264 4.87 -1.81 23.58
CA GLU A 264 4.67 -3.24 23.85
C GLU A 264 5.48 -3.76 25.05
N SER A 265 6.51 -3.05 25.51
CA SER A 265 7.23 -3.46 26.72
C SER A 265 6.44 -3.23 28.01
N LEU A 266 5.38 -2.42 27.94
CA LEU A 266 4.46 -2.16 29.05
C LEU A 266 3.24 -3.10 29.04
N ARG A 267 3.11 -3.94 28.01
CA ARG A 267 1.99 -4.89 27.89
C ARG A 267 2.03 -5.90 29.04
N ASP A 268 0.86 -6.18 29.59
CA ASP A 268 0.65 -7.31 30.51
C ASP A 268 0.06 -8.49 29.72
N ASP A 269 0.89 -9.52 29.51
CA ASP A 269 0.49 -10.74 28.78
C ASP A 269 -0.57 -11.55 29.55
N SER A 270 -0.72 -11.37 30.87
CA SER A 270 -1.75 -12.08 31.64
C SER A 270 -3.17 -11.62 31.29
N CYS A 271 -3.32 -10.46 30.66
CA CYS A 271 -4.60 -9.99 30.14
C CYS A 271 -5.09 -10.82 28.95
N ASP A 272 -4.24 -11.59 28.27
CA ASP A 272 -4.66 -12.50 27.20
C ASP A 272 -5.57 -13.62 27.73
N GLU A 273 -5.31 -14.11 28.95
CA GLU A 273 -6.16 -15.11 29.62
C GLU A 273 -7.51 -14.53 30.05
N ILE A 274 -7.56 -13.22 30.31
CA ILE A 274 -8.81 -12.51 30.68
C ILE A 274 -9.65 -12.21 29.44
N ALA A 275 -8.98 -11.92 28.31
CA ALA A 275 -9.62 -11.71 27.02
C ALA A 275 -10.23 -12.99 26.45
N GLN A 276 -9.73 -14.15 26.86
CA GLN A 276 -10.22 -15.43 26.38
C GLN A 276 -11.47 -15.84 27.17
N GLY A 277 -12.66 -15.65 26.56
CA GLY A 277 -13.95 -16.03 27.14
C GLY A 277 -14.08 -17.55 27.39
N GLU A 278 -15.02 -17.95 28.23
CA GLU A 278 -15.29 -19.38 28.52
C GLU A 278 -15.76 -20.19 27.29
N ASP A 279 -16.24 -19.50 26.25
CA ASP A 279 -16.63 -20.02 24.94
C ASP A 279 -15.48 -20.03 23.92
N GLY A 280 -14.32 -19.48 24.27
CA GLY A 280 -13.16 -19.35 23.39
C GLY A 280 -13.19 -18.10 22.50
N GLU A 281 -14.20 -17.23 22.60
CA GLU A 281 -14.21 -15.96 21.88
C GLU A 281 -13.24 -14.96 22.54
N TRP A 282 -12.60 -14.13 21.72
CA TRP A 282 -11.68 -13.09 22.18
C TRP A 282 -12.41 -11.78 22.47
N ASP A 283 -12.47 -11.39 23.74
CA ASP A 283 -13.00 -10.10 24.19
C ASP A 283 -11.90 -9.04 24.19
N HIS A 284 -11.86 -8.26 23.10
CA HIS A 284 -10.91 -7.17 22.94
C HIS A 284 -11.11 -6.04 23.96
N ASP A 285 -12.34 -5.78 24.41
CA ASP A 285 -12.61 -4.70 25.36
C ASP A 285 -12.15 -5.11 26.76
N ALA A 286 -12.40 -6.36 27.17
CA ALA A 286 -11.87 -6.91 28.41
C ALA A 286 -10.34 -6.98 28.41
N TRP A 287 -9.73 -7.38 27.28
CA TRP A 287 -8.28 -7.33 27.09
C TRP A 287 -7.75 -5.91 27.31
N TRP A 288 -8.32 -4.94 26.59
CA TRP A 288 -7.88 -3.55 26.61
C TRP A 288 -8.04 -2.93 28.00
N GLU A 289 -9.17 -3.14 28.67
CA GLU A 289 -9.42 -2.60 30.01
C GLU A 289 -8.50 -3.19 31.08
N CYS A 290 -8.09 -4.46 30.93
CA CYS A 290 -7.13 -5.13 31.80
C CYS A 290 -5.72 -4.54 31.70
N GLN A 291 -5.33 -4.04 30.52
CA GLN A 291 -3.97 -3.56 30.29
C GLN A 291 -3.57 -2.40 31.23
N PRO A 292 -2.28 -2.33 31.63
CA PRO A 292 -1.77 -1.26 32.47
C PRO A 292 -2.11 0.13 31.93
N GLU A 293 -2.39 1.08 32.83
CA GLU A 293 -2.68 2.46 32.44
C GLU A 293 -1.52 3.08 31.64
N GLU A 294 -0.27 2.75 31.99
CA GLU A 294 0.92 3.22 31.28
C GLU A 294 0.99 2.66 29.84
N PHE A 295 0.62 1.40 29.63
CA PHE A 295 0.51 0.79 28.30
C PHE A 295 -0.59 1.46 27.47
N ARG A 296 -1.79 1.60 28.04
CA ARG A 296 -2.91 2.26 27.36
C ARG A 296 -2.62 3.71 27.02
N ASN A 297 -1.98 4.44 27.93
CA ASN A 297 -1.57 5.84 27.71
C ASN A 297 -0.39 5.96 26.73
N SER A 298 0.37 4.89 26.49
CA SER A 298 1.40 4.86 25.47
C SER A 298 0.82 4.78 24.06
N ASN A 299 -0.43 4.29 23.92
CA ASN A 299 -1.13 4.25 22.64
C ASN A 299 -1.43 5.67 22.17
N VAL A 300 -0.68 6.09 21.16
CA VAL A 300 -0.90 7.33 20.44
C VAL A 300 -1.12 7.04 18.98
N GLN A 301 -2.14 7.67 18.40
CA GLN A 301 -2.36 7.70 16.96
C GLN A 301 -2.21 9.13 16.48
N ILE A 302 -1.37 9.32 15.46
CA ILE A 302 -1.02 10.61 14.90
C ILE A 302 -1.27 10.55 13.40
N LEU A 303 -2.03 11.52 12.88
CA LEU A 303 -2.06 11.82 11.46
C LEU A 303 -0.96 12.84 11.16
N GLY A 304 0.14 12.38 10.57
CA GLY A 304 1.20 13.26 10.07
C GLY A 304 0.80 13.82 8.70
N ILE A 305 1.01 15.12 8.49
CA ILE A 305 0.91 15.78 7.19
C ILE A 305 2.30 16.34 6.87
N PHE A 306 2.81 16.03 5.68
CA PHE A 306 4.18 16.34 5.32
C PHE A 306 4.23 16.95 3.93
N ALA A 307 4.96 18.05 3.79
CA ALA A 307 5.37 18.55 2.49
C ALA A 307 6.62 17.79 2.03
N PHE A 308 6.70 17.48 0.75
CA PHE A 308 7.87 16.82 0.16
C PHE A 308 8.26 17.46 -1.18
N GLY A 309 9.55 17.36 -1.49
CA GLY A 309 10.11 17.62 -2.81
C GLY A 309 11.13 16.54 -3.16
N ILE A 310 11.12 16.12 -4.42
CA ILE A 310 12.03 15.14 -5.02
C ILE A 310 12.67 15.82 -6.23
N ALA A 311 13.98 16.03 -6.16
CA ALA A 311 14.73 16.64 -7.27
C ALA A 311 15.06 15.59 -8.35
N SER A 312 14.88 15.93 -9.62
CA SER A 312 15.11 15.01 -10.74
C SER A 312 16.57 14.60 -10.90
N GLU A 313 17.50 15.53 -10.65
CA GLU A 313 18.94 15.32 -10.84
C GLU A 313 19.53 14.28 -9.86
N ASN A 314 19.02 14.24 -8.63
CA ASN A 314 19.62 13.46 -7.54
C ASN A 314 18.64 12.46 -6.90
N LYS A 315 17.37 12.44 -7.34
CA LYS A 315 16.25 11.71 -6.72
C LYS A 315 16.19 11.89 -5.18
N SER A 316 16.64 13.05 -4.70
CA SER A 316 16.87 13.33 -3.28
C SER A 316 15.68 14.02 -2.63
N TYR A 317 15.33 13.59 -1.41
CA TYR A 317 14.21 14.13 -0.64
C TYR A 317 14.54 15.42 0.09
N CYS A 318 13.59 16.35 0.07
CA CYS A 318 13.45 17.40 1.06
C CYS A 318 12.07 17.29 1.69
N THR A 319 11.98 16.68 2.87
CA THR A 319 10.76 16.72 3.69
C THR A 319 10.89 17.85 4.69
N ALA A 320 9.96 18.81 4.63
CA ALA A 320 9.81 19.81 5.69
C ALA A 320 8.63 19.38 6.55
N MET A 321 8.91 19.10 7.83
CA MET A 321 7.86 18.91 8.83
C MET A 321 7.26 20.28 9.15
N SER A 322 5.96 20.47 8.85
CA SER A 322 5.21 21.69 9.17
C SER A 322 4.54 21.59 10.53
#